data_AF-A0A1Y4GFS2-F1
#
_entry.id   AF-A0A1Y4GFS2-F1
#
_cell.length_a   1.000
_cell.length_b   1.000
_cell.length_c   1.000
_cell.angle_alpha   90.00
_cell.angle_beta   90.00
_cell.angle_gamma   90.00
#
_symmetry.space_group_name_H-M   'P 1'
#
loop_
_entity.id
_entity.type
_entity.pdbx_description
1 polymer ?
#
loop_
_entity_poly.entity_id
_entity_poly.type
_entity_poly.pdbx_seq_one_letter_code
_entity_poly.pdbx_strand_id
1 'polypeptide(L)'
;MECFLGVNAVTPPDMRVRALANEGIYLVASRAYLRERAGIEVSESPVSEQEIDLRYFSGQSFVMNYPKSTTYQLVAQFMASNDISVENVLSVSDYDISEKICRTGLAALCAPQFFIQSMLKGNERCGEDERLFAMPVMGLGGSLRFELIYNGMPRYPRFVLDCFDKIEDIVWSYSVAAGV
;
A
#
# COMPACT_ATOMS: atom_id res chain seq x y z
N MET A 1 13.35 -22.39 6.19
CA MET A 1 12.66 -21.26 6.87
C MET A 1 11.50 -21.87 7.64
N GLU A 2 11.35 -21.62 8.95
CA GLU A 2 10.31 -22.26 9.77
C GLU A 2 8.94 -21.57 9.65
N CYS A 3 8.97 -20.27 9.37
CA CYS A 3 7.84 -19.44 8.97
C CYS A 3 8.32 -18.29 8.08
N PHE A 4 7.41 -17.65 7.35
CA PHE A 4 7.64 -16.41 6.62
C PHE A 4 6.37 -15.56 6.58
N LEU A 5 6.53 -14.26 6.44
CA LEU A 5 5.43 -13.33 6.18
C LEU A 5 5.23 -13.20 4.68
N GLY A 6 3.99 -13.33 4.24
CA GLY A 6 3.61 -13.22 2.83
C GLY A 6 2.44 -12.27 2.64
N VAL A 7 2.31 -11.77 1.41
CA VAL A 7 1.19 -10.94 0.98
C VAL A 7 0.51 -11.64 -0.19
N ASN A 8 -0.74 -12.05 -0.02
CA ASN A 8 -1.49 -12.93 -0.93
C ASN A 8 -0.68 -14.17 -1.30
N ALA A 9 -0.13 -14.88 -0.31
CA ALA A 9 0.79 -15.98 -0.57
C ALA A 9 0.04 -17.18 -1.17
N VAL A 10 0.57 -17.72 -2.27
CA VAL A 10 0.15 -19.05 -2.75
C VAL A 10 0.93 -20.08 -1.95
N THR A 11 0.22 -20.86 -1.15
CA THR A 11 0.84 -21.80 -0.21
C THR A 11 0.65 -23.26 -0.65
N PRO A 12 1.72 -24.08 -0.62
CA PRO A 12 1.61 -25.51 -0.81
C PRO A 12 0.76 -26.20 0.27
N PRO A 13 0.16 -27.38 0.00
CA PRO A 13 -0.76 -28.05 0.94
C PRO A 13 -0.17 -28.44 2.31
N ASP A 14 1.15 -28.55 2.42
CA ASP A 14 1.89 -28.89 3.64
C ASP A 14 2.19 -27.67 4.53
N MET A 15 1.90 -26.47 4.04
CA MET A 15 2.03 -25.23 4.80
C MET A 15 0.71 -24.87 5.48
N ARG A 16 0.83 -24.27 6.66
CA ARG A 16 -0.26 -23.62 7.38
C ARG A 16 -0.20 -22.13 7.16
N VAL A 17 -1.37 -21.52 7.12
CA VAL A 17 -1.55 -20.08 6.97
C VAL A 17 -2.31 -19.55 8.17
N ARG A 18 -1.78 -18.48 8.77
CA ARG A 18 -2.49 -17.65 9.74
C ARG A 18 -2.67 -16.27 9.13
N ALA A 19 -3.91 -15.85 8.91
CA ALA A 19 -4.21 -14.49 8.47
C ALA A 19 -3.88 -13.50 9.60
N LEU A 20 -3.22 -12.39 9.26
CA LEU A 20 -2.82 -11.36 10.21
C LEU A 20 -3.62 -10.07 10.02
N ALA A 21 -3.75 -9.61 8.76
CA ALA A 21 -4.50 -8.40 8.42
C ALA A 21 -4.93 -8.40 6.95
N ASN A 22 -5.95 -7.59 6.66
CA ASN A 22 -6.35 -7.23 5.30
C ASN A 22 -6.12 -5.73 5.12
N GLU A 23 -5.33 -5.36 4.14
CA GLU A 23 -4.91 -3.97 3.91
C GLU A 23 -5.46 -3.47 2.57
N GLY A 24 -5.85 -2.19 2.56
CA GLY A 24 -6.21 -1.49 1.33
C GLY A 24 -5.01 -1.00 0.54
N ILE A 25 -5.28 -0.59 -0.70
CA ILE A 25 -4.34 0.17 -1.52
C ILE A 25 -4.84 1.61 -1.60
N TYR A 26 -3.95 2.56 -1.37
CA TYR A 26 -4.22 3.99 -1.39
C TYR A 26 -3.49 4.64 -2.56
N LEU A 27 -4.14 5.62 -3.18
CA LEU A 27 -3.47 6.58 -4.04
C LEU A 27 -2.77 7.61 -3.16
N VAL A 28 -1.49 7.84 -3.41
CA VAL A 28 -0.67 8.87 -2.75
C VAL A 28 -0.20 9.86 -3.80
N ALA A 29 -0.47 11.13 -3.59
CA ALA A 29 -0.06 12.21 -4.49
C ALA A 29 0.11 13.52 -3.72
N SER A 30 0.91 14.46 -4.24
CA SER A 30 1.00 15.79 -3.63
C SER A 30 -0.22 16.66 -3.91
N ARG A 31 -0.43 17.69 -3.09
CA ARG A 31 -1.46 18.72 -3.32
C ARG A 31 -1.35 19.30 -4.72
N ALA A 32 -0.13 19.65 -5.17
CA ALA A 32 0.10 20.18 -6.51
C ALA A 32 -0.33 19.19 -7.60
N TYR A 33 0.05 17.91 -7.49
CA TYR A 33 -0.34 16.89 -8.47
C TYR A 33 -1.87 16.76 -8.55
N LEU A 34 -2.55 16.67 -7.40
CA LEU A 34 -4.00 16.49 -7.35
C LEU A 34 -4.74 17.70 -7.92
N ARG A 35 -4.31 18.91 -7.57
CA ARG A 35 -4.88 20.15 -8.09
C ARG A 35 -4.65 20.31 -9.59
N GLU A 36 -3.41 20.17 -10.04
CA GLU A 36 -3.00 20.54 -11.40
C GLU A 36 -3.29 19.46 -12.44
N ARG A 37 -3.24 18.17 -12.05
CA ARG A 37 -3.39 17.05 -12.98
C ARG A 37 -4.75 16.38 -12.91
N ALA A 38 -5.37 16.35 -11.74
CA ALA A 38 -6.67 15.71 -11.53
C ALA A 38 -7.81 16.71 -11.28
N GLY A 39 -7.51 18.00 -11.06
CA GLY A 39 -8.52 19.00 -10.71
C GLY A 39 -9.21 18.71 -9.37
N ILE A 40 -8.52 17.98 -8.48
CA ILE A 40 -9.04 17.57 -7.17
C ILE A 40 -8.53 18.53 -6.11
N GLU A 41 -9.46 19.20 -5.45
CA GLU A 41 -9.17 19.96 -4.23
C GLU A 41 -9.22 19.03 -3.02
N VAL A 42 -8.15 19.03 -2.25
CA VAL A 42 -7.99 18.20 -1.06
C VAL A 42 -8.29 18.99 0.21
N SER A 43 -8.88 18.31 1.20
CA SER A 43 -9.17 18.88 2.51
C SER A 43 -7.88 19.12 3.32
N GLU A 44 -8.01 19.56 4.58
CA GLU A 44 -6.83 19.66 5.47
C GLU A 44 -6.33 18.30 5.95
N SER A 45 -7.17 17.26 5.97
CA SER A 45 -6.76 15.93 6.41
C SER A 45 -5.89 15.26 5.35
N PRO A 46 -4.67 14.80 5.68
CA PRO A 46 -3.78 14.14 4.72
C PRO A 46 -4.25 12.73 4.35
N VAL A 47 -5.21 12.15 5.11
CA VAL A 47 -5.87 10.89 4.76
C VAL A 47 -7.35 11.18 4.54
N SER A 48 -7.86 10.79 3.37
CA SER A 48 -9.28 10.85 3.04
C SER A 48 -9.97 9.55 3.43
N GLU A 49 -11.20 9.66 3.95
CA GLU A 49 -12.11 8.52 4.10
C GLU A 49 -12.85 8.19 2.78
N GLN A 50 -12.87 9.14 1.84
CA GLN A 50 -13.53 8.96 0.55
C GLN A 50 -12.62 8.20 -0.41
N GLU A 51 -13.18 7.15 -1.02
CA GLU A 51 -12.49 6.39 -2.05
C GLU A 51 -12.29 7.21 -3.32
N ILE A 52 -11.16 7.00 -3.98
CA ILE A 52 -10.82 7.61 -5.26
C ILE A 52 -10.89 6.59 -6.40
N ASP A 53 -11.45 7.01 -7.52
CA ASP A 53 -11.47 6.23 -8.75
C ASP A 53 -10.22 6.54 -9.58
N LEU A 54 -9.42 5.51 -9.85
CA LEU A 54 -8.19 5.66 -10.63
C LEU A 54 -8.43 6.07 -12.09
N ARG A 55 -9.66 5.95 -12.61
CA ARG A 55 -10.01 6.42 -13.97
C ARG A 55 -9.79 7.92 -14.14
N TYR A 56 -9.88 8.72 -13.06
CA TYR A 56 -9.54 10.15 -13.09
C TYR A 56 -8.08 10.43 -13.44
N PHE A 57 -7.21 9.43 -13.35
CA PHE A 57 -5.78 9.55 -13.55
C PHE A 57 -5.28 8.84 -14.82
N SER A 58 -6.19 8.45 -15.72
CA SER A 58 -5.79 7.84 -16.98
C SER A 58 -4.94 8.82 -17.82
N GLY A 59 -3.82 8.35 -18.34
CA GLY A 59 -2.80 9.14 -19.04
C GLY A 59 -1.87 9.94 -18.13
N GLN A 60 -2.05 9.89 -16.81
CA GLN A 60 -1.22 10.64 -15.87
C GLN A 60 0.03 9.86 -15.46
N SER A 61 1.02 10.60 -14.96
CA SER A 61 2.32 10.06 -14.57
C SER A 61 2.25 9.38 -13.19
N PHE A 62 2.80 8.17 -13.08
CA PHE A 62 2.85 7.33 -11.88
C PHE A 62 4.25 6.81 -11.59
N VAL A 63 4.59 6.73 -10.31
CA VAL A 63 5.64 5.85 -9.81
C VAL A 63 5.01 4.48 -9.58
N MET A 64 5.51 3.47 -10.30
CA MET A 64 5.01 2.11 -10.18
C MET A 64 5.78 1.33 -9.12
N ASN A 65 5.09 0.41 -8.45
CA ASN A 65 5.73 -0.55 -7.55
C ASN A 65 6.68 -1.48 -8.32
N TYR A 66 7.59 -2.15 -7.62
CA TYR A 66 8.47 -3.14 -8.24
C TYR A 66 7.66 -4.22 -8.99
N PRO A 67 7.95 -4.53 -10.28
CA PRO A 67 7.08 -5.37 -11.11
C PRO A 67 6.80 -6.78 -10.59
N LYS A 68 7.65 -7.32 -9.70
CA LYS A 68 7.43 -8.65 -9.10
C LYS A 68 6.77 -8.59 -7.72
N SER A 69 6.42 -7.40 -7.22
CA SER A 69 5.71 -7.24 -5.95
C SER A 69 4.22 -7.58 -6.12
N THR A 70 3.60 -8.12 -5.08
CA THR A 70 2.16 -8.37 -5.04
C THR A 70 1.36 -7.09 -5.27
N THR A 71 1.79 -5.96 -4.69
CA THR A 71 1.15 -4.65 -4.89
C THR A 71 1.14 -4.25 -6.36
N TYR A 72 2.28 -4.38 -7.06
CA TYR A 72 2.33 -4.09 -8.49
C TYR A 72 1.34 -4.95 -9.27
N GLN A 73 1.34 -6.26 -9.03
CA GLN A 73 0.47 -7.19 -9.75
C GLN A 73 -1.01 -6.86 -9.55
N LEU A 74 -1.44 -6.57 -8.32
CA LEU A 74 -2.81 -6.18 -8.02
C LEU A 74 -3.20 -4.87 -8.70
N VAL A 75 -2.36 -3.84 -8.57
CA VAL A 75 -2.64 -2.53 -9.18
C VAL A 75 -2.66 -2.64 -10.71
N ALA A 76 -1.69 -3.33 -11.31
CA ALA A 76 -1.62 -3.51 -12.75
C ALA A 76 -2.81 -4.32 -13.28
N GLN A 77 -3.21 -5.40 -12.59
CA GLN A 77 -4.39 -6.17 -12.95
C GLN A 77 -5.67 -5.34 -12.83
N PHE A 78 -5.80 -4.55 -11.75
CA PHE A 78 -6.93 -3.66 -11.55
C PHE A 78 -7.01 -2.61 -12.66
N MET A 79 -5.90 -1.94 -12.97
CA MET A 79 -5.82 -0.96 -14.05
C MET A 79 -6.19 -1.58 -15.40
N ALA A 80 -5.63 -2.74 -15.74
CA ALA A 80 -5.92 -3.44 -16.99
C ALA A 80 -7.39 -3.88 -17.10
N SER A 81 -7.99 -4.34 -16.00
CA SER A 81 -9.39 -4.80 -15.99
C SER A 81 -10.40 -3.64 -16.08
N ASN A 82 -9.96 -2.40 -15.85
CA ASN A 82 -10.79 -1.19 -15.86
C ASN A 82 -10.38 -0.21 -16.98
N ASP A 83 -9.59 -0.64 -17.96
CA ASP A 83 -9.08 0.17 -19.08
C ASP A 83 -8.35 1.46 -18.64
N ILE A 84 -7.64 1.39 -17.51
CA ILE A 84 -6.85 2.51 -16.97
C ILE A 84 -5.41 2.37 -17.47
N SER A 85 -4.90 3.39 -18.15
CA SER A 85 -3.52 3.47 -18.60
C SER A 85 -2.82 4.62 -17.91
N VAL A 86 -1.59 4.43 -17.42
CA VAL A 86 -0.80 5.47 -16.76
C VAL A 86 0.60 5.53 -17.37
N GLU A 87 1.24 6.70 -17.33
CA GLU A 87 2.63 6.87 -17.73
C GLU A 87 3.54 6.45 -16.57
N ASN A 88 4.31 5.38 -16.75
CA ASN A 88 5.26 4.93 -15.74
C ASN A 88 6.55 5.77 -15.77
N VAL A 89 6.74 6.63 -14.77
CA VAL A 89 7.94 7.47 -14.63
C VAL A 89 9.13 6.65 -14.10
N LEU A 90 8.86 5.78 -13.12
CA LEU A 90 9.86 4.94 -12.47
C LEU A 90 9.18 3.75 -11.83
N SER A 91 9.84 2.58 -11.84
CA SER A 91 9.42 1.42 -11.06
C SER A 91 10.42 1.11 -9.96
N VAL A 92 9.98 1.15 -8.70
CA VAL A 92 10.87 1.02 -7.54
C VAL A 92 10.19 0.23 -6.40
N SER A 93 10.99 -0.50 -5.62
CA SER A 93 10.51 -1.24 -4.43
C SER A 93 10.58 -0.42 -3.14
N ASP A 94 11.34 0.67 -3.17
CA ASP A 94 11.58 1.56 -2.04
C ASP A 94 10.54 2.69 -2.03
N TYR A 95 9.71 2.69 -0.98
CA TYR A 95 8.67 3.70 -0.78
C TYR A 95 9.23 5.07 -0.39
N ASP A 96 10.46 5.17 0.13
CA ASP A 96 11.09 6.46 0.45
C ASP A 96 11.47 7.22 -0.82
N ILE A 97 11.94 6.50 -1.86
CA ILE A 97 12.20 7.08 -3.18
C ILE A 97 10.87 7.49 -3.83
N SER A 98 9.87 6.62 -3.75
CA SER A 98 8.54 6.88 -4.30
C SER A 98 7.89 8.11 -3.67
N GLU A 99 8.01 8.26 -2.34
CA GLU A 99 7.53 9.41 -1.59
C GLU A 99 8.17 10.71 -2.10
N LYS A 100 9.50 10.74 -2.21
CA LYS A 100 10.23 11.93 -2.67
C LYS A 100 9.80 12.38 -4.06
N ILE A 101 9.58 11.43 -4.97
CA ILE A 101 9.08 11.73 -6.31
C ILE A 101 7.66 12.28 -6.24
N CYS A 102 6.77 11.65 -5.46
CA CYS A 102 5.39 12.12 -5.32
C CYS A 102 5.32 13.56 -4.80
N ARG A 103 6.20 13.93 -3.85
CA ARG A 103 6.26 15.29 -3.29
C ARG A 103 6.58 16.37 -4.33
N THR A 104 7.31 16.04 -5.39
CA THR A 104 7.62 16.99 -6.46
C THR A 104 6.41 17.40 -7.30
N GLY A 105 5.28 16.70 -7.17
CA GLY A 105 4.10 16.90 -8.02
C GLY A 105 4.22 16.31 -9.43
N LEU A 106 5.30 15.56 -9.72
CA LEU A 106 5.51 14.95 -11.03
C LEU A 106 4.71 13.67 -11.24
N ALA A 107 4.45 12.90 -10.18
CA ALA A 107 3.79 11.60 -10.28
C ALA A 107 2.98 11.25 -9.03
N ALA A 108 2.01 10.36 -9.18
CA ALA A 108 1.31 9.71 -8.08
C ALA A 108 1.79 8.26 -7.89
N LEU A 109 1.36 7.60 -6.82
CA LEU A 109 1.71 6.23 -6.48
C LEU A 109 0.48 5.51 -5.91
N CYS A 110 0.35 4.21 -6.22
CA CYS A 110 -0.53 3.32 -5.43
C CYS A 110 0.30 2.56 -4.39
N ALA A 111 0.05 2.78 -3.10
CA ALA A 111 0.80 2.19 -1.99
C ALA A 111 -0.12 1.39 -1.05
N PRO A 112 0.39 0.31 -0.42
CA PRO A 112 -0.29 -0.37 0.67
C PRO A 112 -0.53 0.57 1.85
N GLN A 113 -1.68 0.41 2.50
CA GLN A 113 -2.10 1.18 3.68
C GLN A 113 -1.02 1.26 4.78
N PHE A 114 -0.30 0.17 5.05
CA PHE A 114 0.79 0.14 6.03
C PHE A 114 1.88 1.22 5.83
N PHE A 115 2.17 1.62 4.58
CA PHE A 115 3.20 2.64 4.30
C PHE A 115 2.69 4.08 4.45
N ILE A 116 1.38 4.28 4.47
CA ILE A 116 0.76 5.61 4.37
C ILE A 116 1.17 6.51 5.54
N GLN A 117 1.06 6.03 6.77
CA GLN A 117 1.46 6.82 7.95
C GLN A 117 2.93 7.23 7.91
N SER A 118 3.82 6.36 7.41
CA SER A 118 5.24 6.69 7.28
C SER A 118 5.45 7.78 6.24
N MET A 119 4.84 7.65 5.06
CA MET A 119 4.95 8.62 3.97
C MET A 119 4.40 9.99 4.37
N LEU A 120 3.29 10.04 5.12
CA LEU A 120 2.65 11.30 5.49
C LEU A 120 3.41 12.09 6.57
N LYS A 121 4.25 11.46 7.40
CA LYS A 121 5.09 12.16 8.40
C LYS A 121 5.96 13.25 7.78
N GLY A 122 6.38 13.10 6.53
CA GLY A 122 7.16 14.13 5.84
C GLY A 122 6.40 15.44 5.58
N ASN A 123 5.06 15.46 5.70
CA ASN A 123 4.25 16.67 5.48
C ASN A 123 4.54 17.79 6.48
N GLU A 124 5.04 17.46 7.68
CA GLU A 124 5.42 18.43 8.70
C GLU A 124 6.64 19.28 8.29
N ARG A 125 7.39 18.84 7.27
CA ARG A 125 8.69 19.41 6.87
C ARG A 125 8.71 19.97 5.45
N CYS A 126 7.57 20.00 4.75
CA CYS A 126 7.48 20.46 3.37
C CYS A 126 6.51 21.63 3.20
N GLY A 127 6.56 22.28 2.04
CA GLY A 127 5.60 23.32 1.66
C GLY A 127 4.20 22.74 1.37
N GLU A 128 3.19 23.61 1.30
CA GLU A 128 1.78 23.21 1.07
C GLU A 128 1.57 22.41 -0.23
N ASP A 129 2.21 22.81 -1.32
CA ASP A 129 2.09 22.15 -2.63
C ASP A 129 2.75 20.75 -2.65
N GLU A 130 3.73 20.53 -1.77
CA GLU A 130 4.49 19.28 -1.64
C GLU A 130 3.86 18.29 -0.64
N ARG A 131 2.82 18.73 0.10
CA ARG A 131 2.12 17.87 1.06
C ARG A 131 1.46 16.72 0.33
N LEU A 132 1.69 15.51 0.83
CA LEU A 132 1.08 14.30 0.31
C LEU A 132 -0.30 14.09 0.92
N PHE A 133 -1.19 13.57 0.10
CA PHE A 133 -2.53 13.14 0.47
C PHE A 133 -2.71 11.69 0.05
N ALA A 134 -3.39 10.92 0.89
CA ALA A 134 -3.69 9.52 0.69
C ALA A 134 -5.20 9.30 0.60
N MET A 135 -5.66 8.64 -0.46
CA MET A 135 -7.07 8.31 -0.68
C MET A 135 -7.20 6.80 -0.95
N PRO A 136 -8.10 6.07 -0.28
CA PRO A 136 -8.35 4.67 -0.57
C PRO A 136 -8.74 4.49 -2.03
N VAL A 137 -8.19 3.51 -2.74
CA VAL A 137 -8.58 3.24 -4.12
C VAL A 137 -9.85 2.42 -4.16
N MET A 138 -10.87 2.93 -4.86
CA MET A 138 -12.15 2.25 -5.06
C MET A 138 -11.92 0.85 -5.65
N GLY A 139 -12.49 -0.17 -5.01
CA GLY A 139 -12.39 -1.56 -5.45
C GLY A 139 -11.08 -2.28 -5.09
N LEU A 140 -10.15 -1.63 -4.39
CA LEU A 140 -8.92 -2.25 -3.87
C LEU A 140 -8.85 -2.29 -2.33
N GLY A 141 -9.95 -1.97 -1.64
CA GLY A 141 -10.08 -2.16 -0.20
C GLY A 141 -9.89 -3.63 0.21
N GLY A 142 -9.01 -3.88 1.19
CA GLY A 142 -8.73 -5.22 1.70
C GLY A 142 -8.11 -6.20 0.69
N SER A 143 -7.54 -5.70 -0.41
CA SER A 143 -6.98 -6.52 -1.49
C SER A 143 -5.65 -7.21 -1.15
N LEU A 144 -4.96 -6.73 -0.10
CA LEU A 144 -3.69 -7.28 0.38
C LEU A 144 -3.91 -8.08 1.66
N ARG A 145 -3.81 -9.40 1.58
CA ARG A 145 -3.86 -10.29 2.74
C ARG A 145 -2.46 -10.52 3.28
N PHE A 146 -2.19 -10.00 4.47
CA PHE A 146 -0.96 -10.29 5.21
C PHE A 146 -1.13 -11.58 5.97
N GLU A 147 -0.22 -12.51 5.72
CA GLU A 147 -0.33 -13.90 6.15
C GLU A 147 1.00 -14.33 6.79
N LEU A 148 0.93 -15.01 7.93
CA LEU A 148 2.02 -15.80 8.47
C LEU A 148 1.91 -17.22 7.94
N ILE A 149 2.89 -17.62 7.14
CA ILE A 149 2.98 -18.95 6.54
C ILE A 149 4.05 -19.75 7.28
N TYR A 150 3.74 -20.97 7.68
CA TYR A 150 4.65 -21.81 8.44
C TYR A 150 4.41 -23.29 8.13
N ASN A 151 5.43 -24.12 8.32
CA ASN A 151 5.31 -25.56 8.06
C ASN A 151 4.27 -26.21 8.99
N GLY A 152 3.49 -27.17 8.50
CA GLY A 152 2.58 -27.99 9.31
C GLY A 152 3.28 -28.97 10.26
N MET A 153 4.37 -28.57 10.92
CA MET A 153 5.09 -29.41 11.89
C MET A 153 4.15 -29.89 13.01
N PRO A 154 4.28 -31.15 13.49
CA PRO A 154 3.39 -31.69 14.51
C PRO A 154 3.40 -30.91 15.82
N ARG A 155 4.56 -30.31 16.19
CA ARG A 155 4.72 -29.44 17.36
C ARG A 155 5.79 -28.39 17.12
N TYR A 156 5.46 -27.14 17.44
CA TYR A 156 6.41 -26.05 17.56
C TYR A 156 6.85 -25.87 19.02
N PRO A 157 8.11 -25.50 19.28
CA PRO A 157 8.54 -25.02 20.59
C PRO A 157 7.71 -23.82 21.04
N ARG A 158 7.51 -23.67 22.37
CA ARG A 158 6.67 -22.59 22.92
C ARG A 158 7.14 -21.19 22.48
N PHE A 159 8.45 -20.95 22.46
CA PHE A 159 8.99 -19.66 22.05
C PHE A 159 8.64 -19.29 20.59
N VAL A 160 8.51 -20.26 19.69
CA VAL A 160 8.10 -20.00 18.30
C VAL A 160 6.65 -19.58 18.24
N LEU A 161 5.79 -20.23 19.01
CA LEU A 161 4.38 -19.86 19.13
C LEU A 161 4.23 -18.45 19.73
N ASP A 162 5.00 -18.13 20.79
CA ASP A 162 5.03 -16.79 21.37
C ASP A 162 5.50 -15.75 20.35
N CYS A 163 6.47 -16.08 19.49
CA CYS A 163 6.87 -15.22 18.38
C CYS A 163 5.75 -15.01 17.35
N PHE A 164 4.99 -16.05 17.01
CA PHE A 164 3.87 -15.93 16.07
C PHE A 164 2.77 -15.01 16.61
N ASP A 165 2.41 -15.19 17.88
CA ASP A 165 1.42 -14.36 18.55
C ASP A 165 1.92 -12.90 18.64
N LYS A 166 3.23 -12.70 18.88
CA LYS A 166 3.79 -11.35 18.93
C LYS A 166 3.80 -10.64 17.57
N ILE A 167 4.03 -11.38 16.48
CA ILE A 167 3.96 -10.84 15.12
C ILE A 167 2.53 -10.39 14.81
N GLU A 168 1.54 -11.18 15.20
CA GLU A 168 0.11 -10.87 15.04
C GLU A 168 -0.26 -9.59 15.79
N ASP A 169 0.15 -9.45 17.06
CA ASP A 169 -0.05 -8.21 17.85
C ASP A 169 0.57 -6.98 17.15
N ILE A 170 1.78 -7.12 16.61
CA ILE A 170 2.49 -6.03 15.94
C ILE A 170 1.73 -5.64 14.67
N VAL A 171 1.40 -6.59 13.81
CA VAL A 171 0.68 -6.30 12.55
C VAL A 171 -0.66 -5.65 12.85
N TRP A 172 -1.41 -6.17 13.83
CA TRP A 172 -2.66 -5.58 14.27
C TRP A 172 -2.51 -4.12 14.73
N SER A 173 -1.44 -3.81 15.46
CA SER A 173 -1.21 -2.43 15.92
C SER A 173 -1.04 -1.43 14.78
N TYR A 174 -0.51 -1.85 13.62
CA TYR A 174 -0.37 -1.00 12.44
C TYR A 174 -1.67 -0.84 11.68
N SER A 175 -2.49 -1.89 11.58
CA SER A 175 -3.82 -1.80 10.95
C SER A 175 -4.75 -0.86 11.74
N VAL A 176 -4.70 -0.88 13.08
CA VAL A 176 -5.46 0.04 13.94
C VAL A 176 -4.90 1.47 13.89
N ALA A 177 -3.57 1.64 13.87
CA ALA A 177 -2.94 2.97 13.76
C ALA A 177 -3.17 3.64 12.40
N ALA A 178 -3.54 2.87 11.37
CA ALA A 178 -3.89 3.39 10.05
C ALA A 178 -5.30 4.02 9.98
N GLY A 179 -6.07 4.02 11.07
CA GLY A 179 -7.34 4.76 11.16
C GLY A 179 -8.51 4.08 10.44
N VAL A 180 -8.72 2.79 10.70
CA VAL A 180 -9.98 2.07 10.44
C VAL A 180 -10.52 1.54 11.76
#